data_AF-A0A942ANU1-F1
#
_entry.id   AF-A0A942ANU1-F1
#
_cell.length_a   1.000
_cell.length_b   1.000
_cell.length_c   1.000
_cell.angle_alpha   90.00
_cell.angle_beta   90.00
_cell.angle_gamma   90.00
#
_symmetry.space_group_name_H-M   'P 1'
#
loop_
_entity.id
_entity.type
_entity.pdbx_description
1 polymer ?
#
loop_
_entity_poly.entity_id
_entity_poly.type
_entity_poly.pdbx_seq_one_letter_code
_entity_poly.pdbx_strand_id
1 'polypeptide(L)'
;MEETTMKSLFEQNDGTYRKQGDYLIPYLTLLESDENSIGVYGQRHLNYLQEHRKLTYINLLTSGKLNAYLADIDNQAQERFELLVTQMKNAQCITEQLKADNPMEWVGRMNCIRQQVEELILRELICR
;
A
#
# COMPACT_ATOMS: atom_id res chain seq x y z
N MET A 1 -24.00 13.76 -50.72
CA MET A 1 -24.32 14.41 -49.42
C MET A 1 -23.48 13.70 -48.40
N GLU A 2 -22.39 14.32 -47.96
CA GLU A 2 -21.58 13.77 -46.87
C GLU A 2 -22.40 13.92 -45.59
N GLU A 3 -22.83 12.79 -45.06
CA GLU A 3 -23.53 12.73 -43.79
C GLU A 3 -22.48 13.02 -42.71
N THR A 4 -22.44 14.26 -42.22
CA THR A 4 -21.53 14.68 -41.15
C THR A 4 -21.91 13.92 -39.90
N THR A 5 -21.32 12.74 -39.69
CA THR A 5 -21.54 11.91 -38.50
C THR A 5 -21.13 12.72 -37.28
N MET A 6 -22.12 13.22 -36.55
CA MET A 6 -21.90 14.02 -35.36
C MET A 6 -21.32 13.09 -34.29
N LYS A 7 -20.02 13.22 -34.01
CA LYS A 7 -19.34 12.41 -33.00
C LYS A 7 -19.97 12.63 -31.63
N SER A 8 -20.19 11.55 -30.90
CA SER A 8 -20.67 11.61 -29.52
C SER A 8 -19.66 12.31 -28.60
N LEU A 9 -20.12 12.81 -27.46
CA LEU A 9 -19.24 13.36 -26.41
C LEU A 9 -18.17 12.35 -25.96
N PHE A 10 -18.50 11.06 -25.99
CA PHE A 10 -17.57 9.99 -25.63
C PHE A 10 -16.43 9.85 -26.65
N GLU A 11 -16.74 9.86 -27.95
CA GLU A 11 -15.72 9.86 -29.02
C GLU A 11 -14.91 11.14 -29.08
N GLN A 12 -15.46 12.26 -28.61
CA GLN A 12 -14.72 13.52 -28.47
C GLN A 12 -13.70 13.45 -27.31
N ASN A 13 -13.92 12.58 -26.32
CA ASN A 13 -13.03 12.33 -25.18
C ASN A 13 -12.20 11.04 -25.38
N ASP A 14 -11.82 10.73 -26.62
CA ASP A 14 -11.03 9.55 -27.01
C ASP A 14 -11.64 8.18 -26.65
N GLY A 15 -12.93 8.14 -26.29
CA GLY A 15 -13.67 6.91 -26.06
C GLY A 15 -13.96 6.16 -27.36
N THR A 16 -13.89 4.83 -27.33
CA THR A 16 -14.17 3.98 -28.51
C THR A 16 -15.36 3.06 -28.24
N TYR A 17 -16.11 2.68 -29.27
CA TYR A 17 -17.23 1.77 -29.14
C TYR A 17 -16.89 0.39 -29.73
N ARG A 18 -17.39 -0.68 -29.12
CA ARG A 18 -17.44 -2.03 -29.71
C ARG A 18 -18.86 -2.33 -30.18
N LYS A 19 -19.01 -2.90 -31.37
CA LYS A 19 -20.33 -3.34 -31.86
C LYS A 19 -20.66 -4.74 -31.31
N GLN A 20 -21.79 -4.87 -30.63
CA GLN A 20 -22.32 -6.14 -30.14
C GLN A 20 -23.77 -6.29 -30.62
N GLY A 21 -23.95 -7.12 -31.66
CA GLY A 21 -25.23 -7.20 -32.38
C GLY A 21 -25.57 -5.87 -33.05
N ASP A 22 -26.74 -5.33 -32.73
CA ASP A 22 -27.24 -4.04 -33.24
C ASP A 22 -26.84 -2.84 -32.36
N TYR A 23 -26.11 -3.07 -31.26
CA TYR A 23 -25.73 -2.03 -30.30
C TYR A 23 -24.26 -1.65 -30.40
N LEU A 24 -23.96 -0.36 -30.22
CA LEU A 24 -22.62 0.16 -29.95
C LEU A 24 -22.44 0.31 -28.44
N ILE A 25 -21.50 -0.43 -27.88
CA ILE A 25 -21.22 -0.45 -26.43
C ILE A 25 -19.91 0.28 -26.18
N PRO A 26 -19.85 1.25 -25.24
CA PRO A 26 -18.60 1.90 -24.85
C PRO A 26 -17.53 0.87 -24.49
N TYR A 27 -16.37 0.97 -25.12
CA TYR A 27 -15.20 0.19 -24.79
C TYR A 27 -14.53 0.84 -23.58
N LEU A 28 -14.86 0.32 -22.40
CA LEU A 28 -14.31 0.76 -21.13
C LEU A 28 -13.17 -0.17 -20.73
N THR A 29 -11.96 0.36 -20.64
CA THR A 29 -10.85 -0.29 -19.96
C THR A 29 -10.77 0.28 -18.55
N LEU A 30 -10.54 -0.56 -17.54
CA LEU A 30 -9.96 -0.03 -16.31
C LEU A 30 -8.64 0.63 -16.71
N LEU A 31 -8.45 1.89 -16.32
CA LEU A 31 -7.09 2.41 -16.22
C LEU A 31 -6.35 1.41 -15.35
N GLU A 32 -5.20 0.92 -15.81
CA GLU A 32 -4.30 0.13 -14.98
C GLU A 32 -4.05 0.97 -13.72
N SER A 33 -4.80 0.70 -12.66
CA SER A 33 -4.38 1.13 -11.34
C SER A 33 -3.10 0.38 -11.15
N ASP A 34 -1.98 1.09 -10.96
CA ASP A 34 -0.71 0.44 -10.63
C ASP A 34 -1.03 -0.67 -9.64
N GLU A 35 -0.90 -1.93 -10.07
CA GLU A 35 -1.05 -3.11 -9.22
C GLU A 35 0.19 -3.14 -8.32
N ASN A 36 0.38 -2.07 -7.55
CA ASN A 36 1.34 -1.99 -6.49
C ASN A 36 0.83 -3.00 -5.47
N SER A 37 1.46 -4.17 -5.46
CA SER A 37 1.20 -5.19 -4.46
C SER A 37 1.28 -4.54 -3.09
N ILE A 38 0.16 -4.55 -2.36
CA ILE A 38 0.10 -4.01 -1.00
C ILE A 38 1.02 -4.88 -0.13
N GLY A 39 1.92 -4.24 0.60
CA GLY A 39 2.85 -4.89 1.51
C GLY A 39 2.18 -5.35 2.79
N VAL A 40 2.98 -5.91 3.70
CA VAL A 40 2.48 -6.52 4.94
C VAL A 40 1.84 -5.48 5.86
N TYR A 41 2.38 -4.26 5.93
CA TYR A 41 1.88 -3.23 6.83
C TYR A 41 0.59 -2.59 6.28
N GLY A 42 0.51 -2.38 4.97
CA GLY A 42 -0.70 -1.93 4.27
C GLY A 42 -1.82 -2.95 4.40
N GLN A 43 -1.53 -4.26 4.27
CA GLN A 43 -2.55 -5.30 4.46
C GLN A 43 -3.06 -5.34 5.91
N ARG A 44 -2.18 -5.18 6.90
CA ARG A 44 -2.56 -5.06 8.31
C ARG A 44 -3.43 -3.82 8.55
N HIS A 45 -3.07 -2.69 7.95
CA HIS A 45 -3.83 -1.45 8.07
C HIS A 45 -5.20 -1.55 7.39
N LEU A 46 -5.28 -2.21 6.23
CA LEU A 46 -6.55 -2.52 5.57
C LEU A 46 -7.49 -3.30 6.48
N ASN A 47 -6.99 -4.37 7.11
CA ASN A 47 -7.79 -5.15 8.07
C ASN A 47 -8.28 -4.27 9.22
N TYR A 48 -7.39 -3.44 9.79
CA TYR A 48 -7.77 -2.49 10.85
C TYR A 48 -8.84 -1.49 10.38
N LEU A 49 -8.74 -0.94 9.17
CA LEU A 49 -9.74 -0.03 8.62
C LEU A 49 -11.10 -0.71 8.46
N GLN A 50 -11.12 -1.97 8.01
CA GLN A 50 -12.36 -2.74 7.83
C GLN A 50 -13.03 -3.08 9.18
N GLU A 51 -12.25 -3.39 10.21
CA GLU A 51 -12.75 -3.78 11.52
C GLU A 51 -13.15 -2.58 12.38
N HIS A 52 -12.32 -1.52 12.37
CA HIS A 52 -12.41 -0.42 13.34
C HIS A 52 -12.74 0.95 12.72
N ARG A 53 -12.51 1.17 11.41
CA ARG A 53 -12.68 2.48 10.74
C ARG A 53 -13.47 2.37 9.42
N LYS A 54 -14.62 1.69 9.45
CA LYS A 54 -15.43 1.39 8.25
C LYS A 54 -15.76 2.61 7.39
N LEU A 55 -16.05 3.77 7.98
CA LEU A 55 -16.34 5.00 7.22
C LEU A 55 -15.13 5.45 6.40
N THR A 56 -13.94 5.47 7.01
CA THR A 56 -12.69 5.82 6.31
C THR A 56 -12.40 4.84 5.18
N TYR A 57 -12.56 3.54 5.44
CA TYR A 57 -12.42 2.50 4.42
C TYR A 57 -13.35 2.74 3.21
N ILE A 58 -14.65 2.95 3.45
CA ILE A 58 -15.63 3.18 2.38
C ILE A 58 -15.32 4.46 1.60
N ASN A 59 -14.89 5.53 2.27
CA ASN A 59 -14.52 6.78 1.60
C ASN A 59 -13.28 6.61 0.71
N LEU A 60 -12.26 5.89 1.18
CA LEU A 60 -11.07 5.58 0.38
C LEU A 60 -11.39 4.67 -0.80
N LEU A 61 -12.26 3.70 -0.60
CA LEU A 61 -12.70 2.77 -1.65
C LEU A 61 -13.50 3.49 -2.73
N THR A 62 -14.50 4.30 -2.34
CA THR A 62 -15.37 5.02 -3.30
C THR A 62 -14.64 6.16 -4.02
N SER A 63 -13.62 6.74 -3.40
CA SER A 63 -12.75 7.72 -4.07
C SER A 63 -11.68 7.09 -4.98
N GLY A 64 -11.53 5.76 -4.99
CA GLY A 64 -10.53 5.05 -5.79
C GLY A 64 -9.08 5.24 -5.29
N LYS A 65 -8.88 5.81 -4.10
CA LYS A 65 -7.56 6.15 -3.54
C LYS A 65 -7.01 5.11 -2.57
N LEU A 66 -7.75 4.04 -2.31
CA LEU A 66 -7.41 3.04 -1.30
C LEU A 66 -6.02 2.41 -1.53
N ASN A 67 -5.72 1.94 -2.74
CA ASN A 67 -4.46 1.23 -3.00
C ASN A 67 -3.25 2.15 -2.84
N ALA A 68 -3.31 3.38 -3.37
CA ALA A 68 -2.25 4.37 -3.22
C ALA A 68 -2.02 4.73 -1.74
N TYR A 69 -3.11 4.88 -0.98
CA TYR A 69 -3.02 5.14 0.46
C TYR A 69 -2.36 3.98 1.23
N LEU A 70 -2.72 2.73 0.94
CA LEU A 70 -2.12 1.57 1.59
C LEU A 70 -0.63 1.40 1.24
N ALA A 71 -0.26 1.66 -0.01
CA ALA A 71 1.14 1.63 -0.44
C ALA A 71 1.98 2.72 0.26
N ASP A 72 1.42 3.91 0.46
CA ASP A 72 2.07 4.98 1.24
C ASP A 72 2.28 4.58 2.71
N ILE A 73 1.29 3.93 3.33
CA ILE A 73 1.43 3.37 4.68
C ILE A 73 2.52 2.30 4.75
N ASP A 74 2.62 1.42 3.75
CA ASP A 74 3.71 0.43 3.67
C ASP A 74 5.09 1.09 3.62
N ASN A 75 5.25 2.08 2.75
CA ASN A 75 6.52 2.81 2.61
C ASN A 75 6.89 3.51 3.92
N GLN A 76 5.94 4.22 4.54
CA GLN A 76 6.16 4.88 5.83
C GLN A 76 6.51 3.88 6.94
N ALA A 77 5.85 2.73 6.98
CA ALA A 77 6.14 1.70 7.96
C ALA A 77 7.55 1.13 7.78
N GLN A 78 7.95 0.87 6.54
CA GLN A 78 9.25 0.29 6.21
C GLN A 78 10.40 1.26 6.52
N GLU A 79 10.30 2.52 6.08
CA GLU A 79 11.30 3.55 6.38
C GLU A 79 11.48 3.73 7.88
N ARG A 80 10.36 3.75 8.61
CA ARG A 80 10.36 3.92 10.06
C ARG A 80 10.94 2.69 10.77
N PHE A 81 10.65 1.49 10.28
CA PHE A 81 11.22 0.25 10.79
C PHE A 81 12.75 0.27 10.69
N GLU A 82 13.28 0.58 9.52
CA GLU A 82 14.73 0.62 9.28
C GLU A 82 15.43 1.66 10.15
N LEU A 83 14.83 2.84 10.29
CA LEU A 83 15.33 3.91 11.15
C LEU A 83 15.39 3.47 12.62
N LEU A 84 14.29 2.95 13.15
CA LEU A 84 14.19 2.57 14.57
C LEU A 84 15.10 1.38 14.90
N VAL A 85 15.16 0.38 14.02
CA VAL A 85 16.08 -0.76 14.21
C VAL A 85 17.53 -0.27 14.27
N THR A 86 17.92 0.64 13.38
CA THR A 86 19.28 1.22 13.36
C THR A 86 19.58 1.99 14.64
N GLN A 87 18.65 2.82 15.09
CA GLN A 87 18.78 3.59 16.34
C GLN A 87 18.93 2.66 17.56
N MET A 88 18.09 1.63 17.66
CA MET A 88 18.11 0.69 18.78
C MET A 88 19.36 -0.21 18.77
N LYS A 89 19.84 -0.63 17.59
CA LYS A 89 21.11 -1.36 17.47
C LYS A 89 22.27 -0.55 18.01
N ASN A 90 22.33 0.74 17.67
CA ASN A 90 23.36 1.65 18.15
C ASN A 90 23.24 1.86 19.67
N ALA A 91 22.02 2.06 20.18
CA ALA A 91 21.77 2.25 21.62
C ALA A 91 22.12 1.02 22.48
N GLN A 92 21.90 -0.19 21.96
CA GLN A 92 22.21 -1.44 22.66
C GLN A 92 23.62 -1.99 22.36
N CYS A 93 24.45 -1.21 21.65
CA CYS A 93 25.80 -1.57 21.25
C CYS A 93 25.90 -2.95 20.58
N ILE A 94 24.94 -3.30 19.73
CA ILE A 94 24.95 -4.57 18.99
C ILE A 94 25.95 -4.46 17.84
N THR A 95 27.16 -4.97 18.05
CA THR A 95 28.26 -4.92 17.09
C THR A 95 28.44 -6.24 16.34
N GLU A 96 29.19 -6.20 15.24
CA GLU A 96 29.63 -7.44 14.54
C GLU A 96 30.62 -8.26 15.40
N GLN A 97 31.30 -7.66 16.38
CA GLN A 97 32.12 -8.39 17.35
C GLN A 97 31.24 -9.28 18.24
N LEU A 98 30.12 -8.75 18.78
CA LEU A 98 29.16 -9.56 19.54
C LEU A 98 28.62 -10.74 18.72
N LYS A 99 28.45 -10.55 17.41
CA LYS A 99 28.00 -11.61 16.50
C LYS A 99 29.04 -12.72 16.33
N ALA A 100 30.32 -12.38 16.29
CA ALA A 100 31.41 -13.34 16.19
C ALA A 100 31.64 -14.10 17.51
N ASP A 101 31.57 -13.39 18.64
CA ASP A 101 31.85 -13.94 19.96
C ASP A 101 30.67 -14.73 20.53
N ASN A 102 29.44 -14.24 20.33
CA ASN A 102 28.21 -14.87 20.81
C ASN A 102 27.05 -14.72 19.80
N PRO A 103 27.01 -15.55 18.73
CA PRO A 103 26.02 -15.45 17.68
C PRO A 103 24.58 -15.67 18.19
N MET A 104 24.38 -16.53 19.19
CA MET A 104 23.04 -16.80 19.73
C MET A 104 22.48 -15.59 20.48
N GLU A 105 23.30 -14.94 21.31
CA GLU A 105 22.91 -13.72 22.00
C GLU A 105 22.64 -12.59 21.00
N TRP A 106 23.47 -12.45 19.97
CA TRP A 106 23.26 -11.47 18.91
C TRP A 106 21.90 -11.63 18.22
N VAL A 107 21.53 -12.86 17.84
CA VAL A 107 20.21 -13.16 17.25
C VAL A 107 19.09 -12.84 18.22
N GLY A 108 19.24 -13.21 19.50
CA GLY A 108 18.26 -12.92 20.54
C GLY A 108 18.00 -11.42 20.69
N ARG A 109 19.06 -10.61 20.81
CA ARG A 109 18.94 -9.15 20.93
C ARG A 109 18.35 -8.51 19.68
N MET A 110 18.77 -8.94 18.49
CA MET A 110 18.23 -8.44 17.22
C MET A 110 16.73 -8.74 17.09
N ASN A 111 16.29 -9.94 17.49
CA ASN A 111 14.88 -10.30 17.52
C ASN A 111 14.08 -9.46 18.52
N CYS A 112 14.62 -9.21 19.73
CA CYS A 112 13.98 -8.32 20.70
C CYS A 112 13.79 -6.89 20.14
N ILE A 113 14.83 -6.33 19.51
CA ILE A 113 14.71 -5.01 18.86
C ILE A 113 13.62 -5.03 17.80
N ARG A 114 13.66 -6.00 16.88
CA ARG A 114 12.67 -6.10 15.81
C ARG A 114 11.25 -6.18 16.36
N GLN A 115 11.02 -6.99 17.40
CA GLN A 115 9.71 -7.11 18.03
C GLN A 115 9.23 -5.79 18.64
N GLN A 116 10.12 -5.06 19.34
CA GLN A 116 9.79 -3.76 19.93
C GLN A 116 9.45 -2.72 18.85
N VAL A 117 10.21 -2.70 17.76
CA VAL A 117 9.95 -1.79 16.64
C VAL A 117 8.65 -2.14 15.92
N GLU A 118 8.38 -3.42 15.66
CA GLU A 118 7.12 -3.87 15.06
C GLU A 118 5.91 -3.46 15.91
N GLU A 119 5.99 -3.62 17.24
CA GLU A 119 4.93 -3.22 18.17
C GLU A 119 4.69 -1.70 18.14
N LEU A 120 5.76 -0.90 18.08
CA LEU A 120 5.66 0.55 18.00
C LEU A 120 4.99 0.99 16.70
N ILE A 121 5.40 0.44 15.55
CA ILE A 121 4.80 0.75 14.24
C ILE A 121 3.33 0.36 14.22
N LEU A 122 2.99 -0.82 14.75
CA LEU A 122 1.61 -1.27 14.83
C LEU A 122 0.74 -0.27 15.59
N ARG A 123 1.21 0.23 16.73
CA ARG A 123 0.47 1.18 17.57
C ARG A 123 0.34 2.55 16.93
N GLU A 124 1.41 3.06 16.33
CA GLU A 124 1.46 4.47 15.94
C GLU A 124 1.03 4.73 14.49
N LEU A 125 1.20 3.75 13.60
CA LEU A 125 0.90 3.90 12.18
C LEU A 125 -0.29 3.05 11.75
N ILE A 126 -0.33 1.78 12.15
CA ILE A 126 -1.36 0.83 11.67
C ILE A 126 -2.69 0.98 12.42
N CYS A 127 -2.68 1.15 13.74
CA CYS A 127 -3.91 1.24 14.53
C CYS A 127 -4.39 2.68 14.77
N ARG A 128 -4.07 3.61 13.87
CA ARG A 128 -4.38 5.04 14.01
C ARG A 128 -5.84 5.38 13.70
#